data_AF-A0A0P7U972-F1
#
_entry.id   AF-A0A0P7U972-F1
#
_cell.length_a   1.000
_cell.length_b   1.000
_cell.length_c   1.000
_cell.angle_alpha   90.00
_cell.angle_beta   90.00
_cell.angle_gamma   90.00
#
_symmetry.space_group_name_H-M   'P 1'
#
loop_
_entity.id
_entity.type
_entity.pdbx_description
1 polymer ?
#
loop_
_entity_poly.entity_id
_entity_poly.type
_entity_poly.pdbx_seq_one_letter_code
_entity_poly.pdbx_strand_id
1 'polypeptide(L)' 'GRGGKGSIYVWASGDGGSYDDCNCDGYASSMWTISINSAINDGRTALYDESCSSTLASTFSNGRTRDPEAGV' A
#
# COMPACT_ATOMS: atom_id res chain seq x y z
N GLY A 1 -19.34 -0.87 -13.60
CA GLY A 1 -19.15 0.58 -13.41
C GLY A 1 -20.38 1.18 -12.78
N ARG A 2 -20.20 2.13 -11.84
CA ARG A 2 -21.24 2.80 -11.04
C ARG A 2 -22.21 3.65 -11.89
N GLY A 3 -23.05 3.00 -12.71
CA GLY A 3 -23.91 3.67 -13.69
C GLY A 3 -23.11 4.48 -14.73
N GLY A 4 -22.00 3.91 -15.24
CA GLY A 4 -21.11 4.60 -16.18
C GLY A 4 -20.03 5.48 -15.55
N LYS A 5 -20.06 5.73 -14.23
CA LYS A 5 -19.07 6.58 -13.52
C LYS A 5 -17.72 5.91 -13.22
N GLY A 6 -17.46 4.73 -13.80
CA GLY A 6 -16.33 3.88 -13.42
C GLY A 6 -16.57 3.10 -12.12
N SER A 7 -15.85 2.01 -11.95
CA SER A 7 -15.71 1.33 -10.66
C SER A 7 -14.50 1.92 -9.94
N ILE A 8 -14.48 1.91 -8.60
CA ILE A 8 -13.29 2.28 -7.83
C ILE A 8 -12.60 1.00 -7.41
N TYR A 9 -11.35 0.83 -7.81
CA TYR A 9 -10.52 -0.30 -7.41
C TYR A 9 -9.46 0.21 -6.45
N VAL A 10 -9.44 -0.32 -5.24
CA VAL A 10 -8.42 -0.01 -4.23
C VAL A 10 -7.56 -1.25 -4.07
N TRP A 11 -6.25 -1.08 -4.03
CA TRP A 11 -5.29 -2.19 -3.97
C TRP A 11 -4.23 -1.91 -2.90
N ALA A 12 -3.74 -2.96 -2.24
CA ALA A 12 -2.58 -2.82 -1.37
C ALA A 12 -1.32 -2.75 -2.23
N SER A 13 -0.39 -1.84 -1.91
CA SER A 13 0.84 -1.70 -2.70
C SER A 13 1.70 -2.96 -2.66
N GLY A 14 1.76 -3.65 -1.52
CA GLY A 14 2.51 -4.90 -1.38
C GLY A 14 2.97 -5.17 0.04
N ASP A 15 3.65 -6.29 0.23
CA ASP A 15 4.13 -6.77 1.53
C ASP A 15 5.53 -7.43 1.50
N GLY A 16 6.27 -7.26 0.40
CA GLY A 16 7.63 -7.75 0.19
C GLY A 16 8.74 -6.96 0.91
N GLY A 17 8.40 -5.83 1.54
CA GLY A 17 9.33 -4.99 2.29
C GLY A 17 10.40 -4.35 1.41
N SER A 18 11.56 -4.04 2.02
CA SER A 18 12.67 -3.36 1.34
C SER A 18 13.33 -4.15 0.20
N TYR A 19 12.89 -5.38 -0.05
CA TYR A 19 13.46 -6.27 -1.06
C TYR A 19 12.55 -6.42 -2.30
N ASP A 20 11.41 -5.75 -2.33
CA ASP A 20 10.46 -5.78 -3.44
C ASP A 20 10.09 -4.36 -3.91
N ASP A 21 9.68 -4.24 -5.17
CA ASP A 21 9.23 -2.99 -5.79
C ASP A 21 7.86 -3.22 -6.41
N CYS A 22 6.83 -2.59 -5.82
CA CYS A 22 5.45 -2.73 -6.24
C CYS A 22 5.15 -2.21 -7.67
N ASN A 23 6.10 -1.58 -8.37
CA ASN A 23 6.00 -1.38 -9.82
C ASN A 23 6.07 -2.71 -10.60
N CYS A 24 6.61 -3.77 -10.01
CA CYS A 24 6.65 -5.12 -10.58
C CYS A 24 5.33 -5.89 -10.38
N ASP A 25 4.44 -5.42 -9.51
CA ASP A 25 3.05 -5.91 -9.43
C ASP A 25 2.17 -5.12 -10.42
N GLY A 26 1.68 -5.80 -11.45
CA GLY A 26 0.78 -5.24 -12.46
C GLY A 26 -0.57 -4.76 -11.92
N TYR A 27 -1.01 -5.23 -10.74
CA TYR A 27 -2.22 -4.75 -10.09
C TYR A 27 -1.98 -3.45 -9.32
N ALA A 28 -0.89 -3.38 -8.55
CA ALA A 28 -0.51 -2.16 -7.82
C ALA A 28 -0.06 -1.02 -8.74
N SER A 29 0.60 -1.35 -9.86
CA SER A 29 1.09 -0.37 -10.85
C SER A 29 0.07 0.04 -11.92
N SER A 30 -1.14 -0.53 -11.89
CA SER A 30 -2.17 -0.23 -12.88
C SER A 30 -2.72 1.19 -12.71
N MET A 31 -2.90 1.91 -13.81
CA MET A 31 -3.62 3.21 -13.77
C MET A 31 -5.09 3.08 -13.35
N TRP A 32 -5.63 1.85 -13.31
CA TRP A 32 -7.03 1.59 -12.95
C TRP A 32 -7.23 1.34 -11.45
N THR A 33 -6.15 1.21 -10.69
CA THR A 33 -6.19 0.96 -9.24
C THR A 33 -5.70 2.18 -8.47
N ILE A 34 -6.24 2.35 -7.27
CA ILE A 34 -5.73 3.26 -6.26
C ILE A 34 -4.92 2.41 -5.29
N SER A 35 -3.61 2.37 -5.50
CA SER A 35 -2.66 1.64 -4.66
C SER A 35 -2.37 2.39 -3.37
N ILE A 36 -2.49 1.67 -2.25
CA ILE A 36 -2.37 2.19 -0.89
C ILE A 36 -1.28 1.44 -0.13
N ASN A 37 -0.39 2.21 0.48
CA ASN A 37 0.75 1.79 1.28
C ASN A 37 0.42 1.81 2.78
N SER A 38 1.24 1.15 3.60
CA SER A 38 1.10 1.08 5.06
C SER A 38 2.03 2.02 5.84
N ALA A 39 1.44 2.87 6.68
CA ALA A 39 2.13 3.62 7.74
C ALA A 39 1.86 3.01 9.13
N ILE A 40 2.82 3.06 10.03
CA ILE A 40 2.65 2.70 11.45
C ILE A 40 2.21 3.93 12.28
N ASN A 41 1.89 3.71 13.57
CA ASN A 41 1.23 4.73 14.41
C ASN A 41 2.06 6.01 14.62
N ASP A 42 3.39 5.93 14.48
CA ASP A 42 4.30 7.09 14.54
C ASP A 42 4.45 7.84 13.20
N GLY A 43 3.68 7.43 12.17
CA GLY A 43 3.67 8.03 10.84
C GLY A 43 4.79 7.55 9.91
N ARG A 44 5.65 6.63 10.36
CA ARG A 44 6.67 6.01 9.50
C ARG A 44 6.09 4.89 8.65
N THR A 45 6.81 4.51 7.61
CA THR A 45 6.45 3.37 6.74
C THR A 45 6.55 2.03 7.50
N ALA A 46 5.60 1.12 7.27
CA ALA A 46 5.63 -0.22 7.84
C ALA A 46 6.81 -1.03 7.30
N LEU A 47 7.36 -1.95 8.10
CA LEU A 47 8.56 -2.70 7.74
C LEU A 47 8.39 -3.60 6.51
N TYR A 48 7.15 -4.00 6.26
CA TYR A 48 6.78 -4.84 5.12
C TYR A 48 6.39 -4.07 3.88
N ASP A 49 6.26 -2.76 3.98
CA ASP A 49 5.74 -1.98 2.90
C ASP A 49 6.73 -1.90 1.73
N GLU A 50 6.19 -1.90 0.51
CA GLU A 50 6.95 -1.80 -0.73
C GLU A 50 6.91 -0.35 -1.24
N SER A 51 8.09 0.23 -1.48
CA SER A 51 8.20 1.61 -1.96
C SER A 51 8.26 1.64 -3.49
N CYS A 52 7.25 2.21 -4.13
CA CYS A 52 7.23 2.37 -5.58
C CYS A 52 6.50 3.65 -6.03
N SER A 53 6.82 4.10 -7.24
CA SER A 53 6.26 5.33 -7.84
C SER A 53 4.77 5.27 -8.16
N SER A 54 4.18 4.08 -8.23
CA SER A 54 2.76 3.90 -8.55
C SER A 54 1.83 4.08 -7.35
N THR A 55 2.34 4.02 -6.11
CA THR A 55 1.56 4.21 -4.88
C THR A 55 0.99 5.62 -4.81
N LEU A 56 -0.31 5.77 -4.55
CA LEU A 56 -0.98 7.07 -4.51
C LEU A 56 -1.12 7.66 -3.09
N ALA A 57 -1.26 6.83 -2.06
CA ALA A 57 -1.42 7.28 -0.68
C ALA A 57 -1.05 6.19 0.32
N SER A 58 -0.99 6.55 1.60
CA SER A 58 -0.78 5.62 2.72
C SER A 58 -1.92 5.71 3.72
N THR A 59 -2.20 4.58 4.39
CA THR A 59 -3.11 4.50 5.54
C THR A 59 -2.41 3.79 6.70
N PHE A 60 -2.91 3.98 7.92
CA PHE A 60 -2.36 3.29 9.08
C PHE A 60 -2.60 1.77 9.02
N SER A 61 -1.59 1.00 9.43
CA SER A 61 -1.59 -0.46 9.58
C SER A 61 -0.46 -0.90 10.53
N ASN A 62 -0.28 -2.21 10.76
CA ASN A 62 0.77 -2.79 11.61
C ASN A 62 2.17 -2.70 11.00
N GLY A 63 3.18 -3.11 11.79
CA GLY A 63 4.59 -3.07 11.41
C GLY A 63 5.25 -4.42 11.12
N ARG A 64 4.51 -5.54 11.03
CA ARG A 64 4.99 -6.94 10.95
C ARG A 64 5.77 -7.57 12.13
N THR A 65 6.38 -6.85 13.10
CA THR A 65 6.82 -7.28 14.48
C THR A 65 7.94 -6.36 15.06
N ARG A 66 8.27 -6.24 16.38
CA ARG A 66 7.73 -6.76 17.66
C ARG A 66 7.52 -5.63 18.70
N ASP A 67 7.62 -4.36 18.30
CA ASP A 67 7.35 -3.21 19.19
C ASP A 67 6.06 -2.47 18.76
N PRO A 68 5.01 -2.41 19.61
CA PRO A 68 3.64 -2.13 19.20
C PRO A 68 3.18 -0.65 19.28
N GLU A 69 3.98 0.28 18.77
CA GLU A 69 3.43 1.30 17.83
C GLU A 69 3.10 0.64 16.45
N ALA A 70 3.24 -0.69 16.39
CA ALA A 70 2.78 -1.65 15.39
C ALA A 70 1.25 -1.69 15.22
N GLY A 71 0.68 -0.57 14.80
CA GLY A 71 -0.50 -0.40 13.95
C GLY A 71 -1.88 -0.69 14.50
N VAL A 72 -2.72 0.35 14.40
CA VAL A 72 -4.17 0.46 14.67
C VAL A 72 -4.73 -0.44 15.77
#